data_AF-A0A2H0DAH3-F1
#
_entry.id   AF-A0A2H0DAH3-F1
#
_cell.length_a   1.000
_cell.length_b   1.000
_cell.length_c   1.000
_cell.angle_alpha   90.00
_cell.angle_beta   90.00
_cell.angle_gamma   90.00
#
_symmetry.space_group_name_H-M   'P 1'
#
loop_
_entity.id
_entity.type
_entity.pdbx_description
1 polymer ?
#
loop_
_entity_poly.entity_id
_entity_poly.type
_entity_poly.pdbx_seq_one_letter_code
_entity_poly.pdbx_strand_id
1 'polypeptide(L)'
;MLGVRLSEQLETRLNALSEKTHRSKSYITKEALKRYIGEEEVKEQEKQETLARWKHYQETGESISNEAMMEWLDSWGSDQEKPCPMK
;
A
#
# COMPACT_ATOMS: atom_id res chain seq x y z
N MET A 1 -9.74 -26.49 -6.80
CA MET A 1 -9.88 -26.15 -5.37
C MET A 1 -8.46 -26.05 -4.81
N LEU A 2 -8.08 -24.92 -4.21
CA LEU A 2 -6.74 -24.74 -3.63
C LEU A 2 -6.71 -25.40 -2.24
N GLY A 3 -5.81 -26.37 -2.04
CA GLY A 3 -5.56 -26.99 -0.73
C GLY A 3 -4.33 -26.37 -0.10
N VAL A 4 -4.48 -25.76 1.07
CA VAL A 4 -3.37 -25.14 1.82
C VAL A 4 -3.11 -25.96 3.07
N ARG A 5 -1.87 -26.37 3.29
CA ARG A 5 -1.45 -27.01 4.54
C ARG A 5 -1.28 -25.93 5.60
N LEU A 6 -2.01 -26.07 6.70
CA LEU A 6 -1.88 -25.20 7.87
C LEU A 6 -1.04 -25.93 8.93
N SER A 7 -0.26 -25.17 9.70
CA SER A 7 0.32 -25.71 10.92
C SER A 7 -0.79 -25.95 11.96
N GLU A 8 -0.58 -26.91 12.86
CA GLU A 8 -1.54 -27.22 13.93
C GLU A 8 -1.91 -25.98 14.76
N GLN A 9 -0.93 -25.11 15.04
CA GLN A 9 -1.14 -23.87 15.75
C GLN A 9 -2.08 -22.92 14.99
N LEU A 10 -1.92 -22.79 13.67
CA LEU A 10 -2.74 -21.91 12.85
C LEU A 10 -4.16 -22.46 12.69
N GLU A 11 -4.29 -23.77 12.52
CA GLU A 11 -5.60 -24.43 12.49
C GLU A 11 -6.35 -24.25 13.81
N THR A 12 -5.68 -24.44 14.95
CA THR A 12 -6.28 -24.21 16.28
C THR A 12 -6.79 -22.78 16.42
N ARG A 13 -6.01 -21.79 16.00
CA ARG A 13 -6.42 -20.36 16.03
C ARG A 13 -7.59 -20.08 15.09
N LEU A 14 -7.59 -20.67 13.89
CA LEU A 14 -8.68 -20.54 12.92
C LEU A 14 -9.99 -21.14 13.45
N ASN A 15 -9.91 -22.29 14.12
CA ASN A 15 -11.06 -22.95 14.74
C ASN A 15 -11.66 -22.08 15.85
N ALA A 16 -10.84 -21.61 16.78
CA ALA A 16 -11.28 -20.74 17.86
C ALA A 16 -11.91 -19.43 17.35
N LEU A 17 -11.34 -18.85 16.29
CA LEU A 17 -11.89 -17.64 15.66
C LEU A 17 -13.22 -17.92 14.96
N SER A 18 -13.34 -19.07 14.28
CA SER A 18 -14.58 -19.52 13.63
C SER A 18 -15.72 -19.67 14.64
N GLU A 19 -15.45 -20.32 15.77
CA GLU A 19 -16.41 -20.49 16.86
C GLU A 19 -16.82 -19.14 17.46
N LYS A 20 -15.85 -18.29 17.82
CA LYS A 20 -16.09 -16.99 18.44
C LYS A 20 -16.87 -16.02 17.56
N THR A 21 -16.66 -16.07 16.24
CA THR A 21 -17.30 -15.15 15.28
C THR A 21 -18.56 -15.73 14.64
N HIS A 22 -18.88 -17.00 14.89
CA HIS A 22 -19.93 -17.75 14.20
C HIS A 22 -19.81 -17.69 12.67
N ARG A 23 -18.58 -17.65 12.16
CA ARG A 23 -18.28 -17.67 10.72
C ARG A 23 -17.53 -18.95 10.38
N SER A 24 -17.78 -19.51 9.20
CA SER A 24 -17.07 -20.72 8.77
C SER A 24 -15.57 -20.46 8.59
N LYS A 25 -14.74 -21.49 8.81
CA LYS A 25 -13.30 -21.42 8.56
C LYS A 25 -12.99 -20.94 7.14
N SER A 26 -13.75 -21.44 6.15
CA SER A 26 -13.62 -21.05 4.74
C SER A 26 -13.88 -19.56 4.51
N TYR A 27 -14.90 -18.98 5.17
CA TYR A 27 -15.15 -17.54 5.11
C TYR A 27 -13.97 -16.74 5.66
N ILE A 28 -13.48 -17.10 6.84
CA ILE A 28 -12.34 -16.41 7.48
C ILE A 28 -11.08 -16.52 6.61
N THR A 29 -10.77 -17.71 6.09
CA THR A 29 -9.62 -17.91 5.20
C THR A 29 -9.74 -17.08 3.92
N LYS A 30 -10.94 -17.01 3.32
CA LYS A 30 -11.18 -16.18 2.13
C LYS A 30 -10.95 -14.70 2.41
N GLU A 31 -11.46 -14.20 3.53
CA GLU A 31 -11.25 -12.79 3.92
C GLU A 31 -9.79 -12.50 4.23
N ALA A 32 -9.08 -13.41 4.89
CA ALA A 32 -7.65 -13.28 5.14
C ALA A 32 -6.84 -13.22 3.83
N LEU A 33 -7.14 -14.11 2.88
CA LEU A 33 -6.51 -14.11 1.56
C LEU A 33 -6.80 -12.82 0.79
N LYS A 34 -8.06 -12.34 0.81
CA LYS A 34 -8.43 -11.09 0.15
C LYS A 34 -7.64 -9.90 0.68
N ARG A 35 -7.49 -9.80 2.01
CA ARG A 35 -6.70 -8.75 2.65
C ARG A 35 -5.23 -8.83 2.28
N TYR A 36 -4.63 -10.02 2.40
CA TYR A 36 -3.23 -10.22 2.05
C TYR A 36 -2.95 -9.87 0.58
N ILE A 37 -3.78 -10.36 -0.35
CA ILE A 37 -3.62 -10.06 -1.77
C ILE A 37 -3.74 -8.55 -2.01
N GLY A 38 -4.73 -7.88 -1.43
CA GLY A 38 -4.87 -6.43 -1.59
C GLY A 38 -3.67 -5.65 -1.04
N GLU A 39 -3.11 -6.06 0.09
CA GLU A 39 -1.89 -5.46 0.63
C GLU A 39 -0.68 -5.66 -0.30
N GLU A 40 -0.51 -6.86 -0.87
CA GLU A 40 0.58 -7.16 -1.80
C GLU A 40 0.42 -6.41 -3.14
N GLU A 41 -0.81 -6.25 -3.63
CA GLU A 41 -1.11 -5.47 -4.84
C GLU A 41 -0.74 -3.99 -4.66
N VAL A 42 -1.08 -3.38 -3.52
CA VAL A 42 -0.70 -1.99 -3.21
C VAL A 42 0.82 -1.85 -3.14
N LYS A 43 1.52 -2.75 -2.44
CA LYS A 43 2.99 -2.72 -2.35
C LYS A 43 3.65 -2.82 -3.71
N GLU A 44 3.17 -3.73 -4.56
CA GLU A 44 3.75 -3.89 -5.89
C GLU A 44 3.44 -2.68 -6.78
N GLN A 45 2.25 -2.09 -6.68
CA GLN A 45 1.93 -0.84 -7.38
C GLN A 45 2.89 0.30 -6.96
N GLU A 46 3.04 0.55 -5.66
CA GLU A 46 3.93 1.59 -5.13
C GLU A 46 5.39 1.38 -5.57
N LYS A 47 5.84 0.12 -5.57
CA LYS A 47 7.17 -0.26 -6.05
C LYS A 47 7.34 0.02 -7.54
N GLN A 48 6.37 -0.35 -8.37
CA GLN A 48 6.43 -0.08 -9.81
C GLN A 48 6.44 1.43 -10.10
N GLU A 49 5.60 2.21 -9.41
CA GLU A 49 5.60 3.67 -9.52
C GLU A 49 6.94 4.28 -9.09
N THR A 50 7.52 3.79 -8.00
CA THR A 50 8.83 4.25 -7.50
C THR A 50 9.95 3.94 -8.49
N LEU A 51 9.98 2.72 -9.03
CA LEU A 51 10.97 2.32 -10.03
C LEU A 51 10.81 3.12 -11.33
N ALA A 52 9.59 3.40 -11.77
CA ALA A 52 9.34 4.23 -12.95
C ALA A 52 9.83 5.67 -12.72
N ARG A 53 9.53 6.27 -11.56
CA ARG A 53 10.02 7.61 -11.18
C ARG A 53 11.55 7.65 -11.09
N TRP A 54 12.16 6.61 -10.53
CA TRP A 54 13.61 6.50 -10.44
C TRP A 54 14.26 6.42 -11.82
N LYS A 55 13.74 5.56 -12.71
CA LYS A 55 14.21 5.43 -14.08
C LYS A 55 14.11 6.76 -14.84
N HIS A 56 12.97 7.45 -14.75
CA HIS A 56 12.77 8.76 -15.39
C HIS A 56 13.81 9.78 -14.93
N TYR A 57 14.08 9.84 -13.62
CA TYR A 57 15.11 10.72 -13.07
C TYR A 57 16.52 10.35 -13.57
N GLN A 58 16.85 9.05 -13.65
CA GLN A 58 18.14 8.62 -14.18
C GLN A 58 18.33 9.01 -15.66
N GLU A 59 17.25 9.03 -16.44
CA GLU A 59 17.28 9.35 -17.88
C GLU A 59 17.28 10.86 -18.16
N THR A 60 16.55 11.65 -17.36
CA THR A 60 16.29 13.08 -17.64
C THR A 60 16.98 14.04 -16.66
N GLY A 61 17.27 13.59 -15.44
CA GLY A 61 17.67 14.46 -14.33
C GLY A 61 16.52 15.31 -13.76
N GLU A 62 15.29 15.19 -14.28
CA GLU A 62 14.15 16.03 -13.89
C GLU A 62 13.71 15.74 -12.44
N SER A 63 13.82 16.77 -11.61
CA SER A 63 13.42 16.76 -10.21
C SER A 63 12.91 18.13 -9.81
N ILE A 64 12.03 18.16 -8.79
CA ILE A 64 11.61 19.40 -8.16
C ILE A 64 12.67 19.72 -7.10
N SER A 65 13.20 20.93 -7.12
CA SER A 65 14.17 21.36 -6.11
C SER A 65 13.50 21.48 -4.73
N ASN A 66 14.27 21.23 -3.68
CA ASN A 66 13.78 21.43 -2.30
C ASN A 66 13.29 22.86 -2.08
N GLU A 67 13.99 23.86 -2.63
CA GLU A 67 13.60 25.27 -2.53
C GLU A 67 12.22 25.54 -3.12
N ALA A 68 11.95 25.09 -4.36
CA ALA A 68 10.65 25.27 -5.00
C ALA A 68 9.53 24.56 -4.24
N MET A 69 9.82 23.37 -3.67
CA MET A 69 8.87 22.64 -2.83
C MET A 69 8.58 23.39 -1.52
N MET A 70 9.60 23.89 -0.84
CA MET A 70 9.45 24.63 0.42
C MET A 70 8.72 25.95 0.21
N GLU A 71 9.05 26.71 -0.85
CA GLU A 71 8.33 27.93 -1.19
C GLU A 71 6.83 27.69 -1.40
N TRP A 72 6.46 26.55 -1.98
CA TRP A 72 5.06 26.18 -2.15
C TRP A 72 4.41 25.80 -0.82
N LEU A 73 5.05 24.94 -0.03
CA LEU A 73 4.55 24.51 1.28
C LEU A 73 4.37 25.69 2.25
N ASP A 74 5.32 26.62 2.26
CA ASP A 74 5.28 27.81 3.13
C ASP A 74 4.15 28.78 2.74
N SER A 75 3.66 28.71 1.50
CA SER A 75 2.54 29.54 1.04
C SER A 75 1.18 29.02 1.48
N TRP A 76 1.07 27.76 1.94
CA TRP A 76 -0.19 27.14 2.36
C TRP A 76 -0.83 27.86 3.55
N GLY A 77 -2.15 28.03 3.49
CA GLY A 77 -2.93 28.74 4.52
C GLY A 77 -2.77 30.26 4.49
N SER A 78 -2.16 30.81 3.43
CA SER A 78 -2.06 32.26 3.21
C SER A 78 -2.94 32.71 2.03
N ASP A 79 -3.24 34.01 1.97
CA ASP A 79 -3.93 34.60 0.82
C ASP A 79 -3.07 34.58 -0.47
N GLN A 80 -1.82 34.14 -0.38
CA GLN A 80 -0.84 34.08 -1.48
C GLN A 80 -0.35 32.65 -1.76
N GLU A 81 -1.21 31.65 -1.55
CA GLU A 81 -0.92 30.26 -1.92
C GLU A 81 -0.37 30.15 -3.36
N LYS A 82 0.82 29.58 -3.49
CA LYS A 82 1.51 29.35 -4.76
C LYS A 82 0.97 28.06 -5.42
N PRO A 83 1.08 27.93 -6.76
CA PRO A 83 0.79 26.67 -7.43
C PRO A 83 1.80 25.59 -7.06
N CYS A 84 1.36 24.33 -7.07
CA CYS A 84 2.24 23.18 -6.86
C CYS A 84 3.37 23.18 -7.91
N PRO A 85 4.64 23.05 -7.49
CA PRO A 85 5.75 22.97 -8.43
C PRO A 85 5.62 21.71 -9.29
N MET A 86 5.85 21.86 -10.58
CA MET A 86 5.81 20.77 -11.55
C MET A 86 7.23 20.50 -12.07
N LYS A 87 7.51 19.24 -12.39
CA LYS A 87 8.72 18.85 -13.15
C LYS A 87 8.56 19.26 -14.60
#